data_AF-A0A6J1MJA9-F1
#
_entry.id   AF-A0A6J1MJA9-F1
#
_cell.length_a   1.000
_cell.length_b   1.000
_cell.length_c   1.000
_cell.angle_alpha   90.00
_cell.angle_beta   90.00
_cell.angle_gamma   90.00
#
_symmetry.space_group_name_H-M   'P 1'
#
loop_
_entity.id
_entity.type
_entity.pdbx_description
1 polymer ?
#
loop_
_entity_poly.entity_id
_entity_poly.type
_entity_poly.pdbx_seq_one_letter_code
_entity_poly.pdbx_strand_id
1 'polypeptide(L)'
;IYSQVIDFGSSCYEHQRVYTYIQSRFYRAPEVMMGAKYGMPIDMWSLGCILAELLTGFPLLPGEDEADQMACIIELLGMPPQRLIEQGKRSKNFISSKGLPRYCTATMLPDGTTLLSSGMSRRGKPRGLPGSKSFVTALKGCQDKYFIDFIRRCLEWEPEKRLTPAAALRHAWLRRRLPRPPHDDDPSPAPPANVSIHQPQLQPQPQPHQPPQPHHNHAKRLAQTKCTDK
;
A
#
# COMPACT_ATOMS: atom_id res chain seq x y z
N ILE A 1 -15.69 -19.74 -0.41
CA ILE A 1 -14.22 -19.62 -0.23
C ILE A 1 -13.99 -18.39 0.64
N TYR A 2 -13.37 -18.56 1.80
CA TYR A 2 -12.98 -17.46 2.69
C TYR A 2 -11.47 -17.31 2.66
N SER A 3 -10.97 -16.08 2.64
CA SER A 3 -9.55 -15.77 2.68
C SER A 3 -9.23 -15.03 3.98
N GLN A 4 -8.09 -15.35 4.59
CA GLN A 4 -7.58 -14.68 5.78
C GLN A 4 -6.23 -14.04 5.44
N VAL A 5 -5.99 -12.84 5.97
CA VAL A 5 -4.69 -12.17 5.83
C VAL A 5 -3.71 -12.82 6.80
N ILE A 6 -2.48 -13.04 6.33
CA ILE A 6 -1.38 -13.65 7.10
C ILE A 6 -0.14 -12.74 7.07
N ASP A 7 0.88 -13.11 7.84
CA ASP A 7 2.19 -12.46 7.91
C ASP A 7 2.17 -10.99 8.35
N PHE A 8 1.82 -10.78 9.63
CA PHE A 8 1.88 -9.47 10.30
C PHE A 8 3.31 -9.13 10.81
N GLY A 9 4.36 -9.85 10.38
CA GLY A 9 5.73 -9.66 10.86
C GLY A 9 6.34 -8.29 10.50
N SER A 10 5.77 -7.61 9.50
CA SER A 10 6.13 -6.25 9.11
C SER A 10 5.09 -5.19 9.53
N SER A 11 4.06 -5.58 10.28
CA SER A 11 3.02 -4.65 10.73
C SER A 11 3.51 -3.77 11.86
N CYS A 12 3.07 -2.52 11.88
CA CYS A 12 3.35 -1.58 12.96
C CYS A 12 2.14 -0.69 13.23
N TYR A 13 2.03 -0.20 14.45
CA TYR A 13 1.09 0.87 14.75
C TYR A 13 1.49 2.13 14.00
N GLU A 14 0.50 2.92 13.59
CA GLU A 14 0.74 4.11 12.78
C GLU A 14 1.70 5.12 13.44
N HIS A 15 1.74 5.19 14.76
CA HIS A 15 2.61 6.09 15.52
C HIS A 15 3.99 5.47 15.88
N GLN A 16 4.26 4.22 15.52
CA GLN A 16 5.49 3.47 15.85
C GLN A 16 6.18 2.97 14.58
N ARG A 17 6.50 3.88 13.67
CA ARG A 17 7.09 3.56 12.37
C ARG A 17 8.61 3.40 12.49
N VAL A 18 9.10 2.18 12.25
CA VAL A 18 10.52 1.84 12.42
C VAL A 18 11.28 1.83 11.08
N TYR A 19 10.63 1.45 9.97
CA TYR A 19 11.32 1.12 8.72
C TYR A 19 10.96 2.05 7.55
N THR A 20 11.95 2.45 6.76
CA THR A 20 11.76 3.29 5.55
C THR A 20 11.63 2.47 4.27
N TYR A 21 11.99 1.19 4.31
CA TYR A 21 11.89 0.25 3.18
C TYR A 21 10.97 -0.90 3.58
N ILE A 22 9.70 -0.79 3.21
CA ILE A 22 8.62 -1.74 3.56
C ILE A 22 7.84 -2.14 2.31
N GLN A 23 6.96 -3.13 2.46
CA GLN A 23 6.16 -3.74 1.38
C GLN A 23 7.01 -4.47 0.33
N SER A 24 6.43 -5.50 -0.29
CA SER A 24 7.01 -6.11 -1.48
C SER A 24 6.91 -5.15 -2.68
N ARG A 25 7.95 -5.12 -3.53
CA ARG A 25 8.17 -4.06 -4.53
C ARG A 25 6.97 -3.80 -5.45
N PHE A 26 6.36 -4.84 -6.01
CA PHE A 26 5.24 -4.69 -6.96
C PHE A 26 3.99 -4.08 -6.34
N TYR A 27 3.87 -4.15 -5.02
CA TYR A 27 2.73 -3.66 -4.23
C TYR A 27 3.10 -2.43 -3.39
N ARG A 28 4.31 -1.90 -3.55
CA ARG A 28 4.82 -0.80 -2.73
C ARG A 28 4.23 0.53 -3.16
N ALA A 29 3.74 1.30 -2.18
CA ALA A 29 3.12 2.59 -2.42
C ALA A 29 4.16 3.69 -2.78
N PRO A 30 3.79 4.70 -3.58
CA PRO A 30 4.72 5.72 -4.05
C PRO A 30 5.28 6.58 -2.91
N GLU A 31 4.49 6.87 -1.88
CA GLU A 31 4.95 7.65 -0.71
C GLU A 31 6.06 6.93 0.07
N VAL A 32 6.05 5.59 0.11
CA VAL A 32 7.14 4.80 0.70
C VAL A 32 8.41 4.97 -0.12
N MET A 33 8.30 4.84 -1.45
CA MET A 33 9.44 4.97 -2.36
C MET A 33 10.04 6.39 -2.38
N MET A 34 9.18 7.41 -2.36
CA MET A 34 9.59 8.80 -2.28
C MET A 34 10.10 9.19 -0.89
N GLY A 35 9.92 8.36 0.13
CA GLY A 35 10.31 8.67 1.50
C GLY A 35 9.50 9.82 2.09
N ALA A 36 8.24 9.94 1.69
CA ALA A 36 7.25 10.80 2.31
C ALA A 36 6.65 10.11 3.55
N LYS A 37 5.82 10.83 4.31
CA LYS A 37 5.09 10.25 5.44
C LYS A 37 4.07 9.24 4.90
N TYR A 38 4.27 7.95 5.15
CA TYR A 38 3.32 6.89 4.78
C TYR A 38 2.28 6.64 5.89
N GLY A 39 1.37 5.70 5.75
CA GLY A 39 0.38 5.35 6.80
C GLY A 39 -0.48 4.17 6.36
N MET A 40 -1.63 3.97 7.00
CA MET A 40 -2.59 2.92 6.59
C MET A 40 -2.95 2.91 5.09
N PRO A 41 -2.99 4.05 4.34
CA PRO A 41 -3.31 4.02 2.91
C PRO A 41 -2.36 3.20 2.04
N ILE A 42 -1.17 2.83 2.50
CA ILE A 42 -0.25 1.97 1.72
C ILE A 42 -0.85 0.57 1.47
N ASP A 43 -1.70 0.10 2.37
CA ASP A 43 -2.36 -1.20 2.25
C ASP A 43 -3.44 -1.16 1.15
N MET A 44 -4.12 -0.02 1.02
CA MET A 44 -5.10 0.20 -0.05
C MET A 44 -4.43 0.28 -1.43
N TRP A 45 -3.21 0.81 -1.51
CA TRP A 45 -2.40 0.73 -2.73
C TRP A 45 -2.06 -0.73 -3.07
N SER A 46 -1.59 -1.49 -2.09
CA SER A 46 -1.26 -2.91 -2.24
C SER A 46 -2.47 -3.71 -2.70
N LEU A 47 -3.64 -3.46 -2.11
CA LEU A 47 -4.90 -4.08 -2.48
C LEU A 47 -5.25 -3.83 -3.95
N GLY A 48 -5.14 -2.58 -4.43
CA GLY A 48 -5.37 -2.26 -5.84
C GLY A 48 -4.47 -3.05 -6.78
N CYS A 49 -3.18 -3.16 -6.44
CA CYS A 49 -2.22 -3.94 -7.22
C CYS A 49 -2.56 -5.44 -7.22
N ILE A 50 -2.87 -6.01 -6.05
CA ILE A 50 -3.23 -7.43 -5.88
C ILE A 50 -4.51 -7.76 -6.66
N LEU A 51 -5.55 -6.93 -6.58
CA LEU A 51 -6.81 -7.18 -7.29
C LEU A 51 -6.64 -7.15 -8.81
N ALA A 52 -5.80 -6.23 -9.32
CA ALA A 52 -5.45 -6.20 -10.73
C ALA A 52 -4.65 -7.45 -11.17
N GLU A 53 -3.75 -7.94 -10.31
CA GLU A 53 -3.00 -9.17 -10.56
C GLU A 53 -3.89 -10.40 -10.53
N LEU A 54 -4.83 -10.49 -9.58
CA LEU A 54 -5.82 -11.58 -9.53
C LEU A 54 -6.70 -11.62 -10.78
N LEU A 55 -7.06 -10.45 -11.33
CA LEU A 55 -7.83 -10.39 -12.58
C LEU A 55 -7.02 -10.86 -13.78
N THR A 56 -5.76 -10.43 -13.88
CA THR A 56 -4.97 -10.57 -15.11
C THR A 56 -4.02 -11.76 -15.12
N GLY A 57 -3.71 -12.33 -13.95
CA GLY A 57 -2.66 -13.32 -13.75
C GLY A 57 -1.23 -12.75 -13.75
N PHE A 58 -1.06 -11.42 -13.85
CA PHE A 58 0.25 -10.76 -13.93
C PHE A 58 0.31 -9.52 -13.02
N PRO A 59 1.46 -9.21 -12.41
CA PRO A 59 1.60 -8.00 -11.60
C PRO A 59 1.29 -6.74 -12.42
N LEU A 60 0.44 -5.85 -11.88
CA LEU A 60 0.06 -4.60 -12.53
C LEU A 60 1.26 -3.67 -12.77
N LEU A 61 2.18 -3.63 -11.79
CA LEU A 61 3.35 -2.75 -11.76
C LEU A 61 4.63 -3.58 -11.55
N PRO A 62 5.14 -4.26 -12.59
CA PRO A 62 6.26 -5.21 -12.47
C PRO A 62 7.63 -4.51 -12.61
N GLY A 63 8.00 -3.68 -11.63
CA GLY A 63 9.26 -2.94 -11.61
C GLY A 63 10.48 -3.79 -11.22
N GLU A 64 11.60 -3.62 -11.91
CA GLU A 64 12.84 -4.38 -11.68
C GLU A 64 13.56 -3.97 -10.39
N ASP A 65 13.50 -2.68 -10.07
CA ASP A 65 14.04 -2.04 -8.88
C ASP A 65 13.14 -0.87 -8.49
N GLU A 66 13.54 -0.10 -7.49
CA GLU A 66 12.72 1.02 -7.01
C GLU A 66 12.54 2.12 -8.07
N ALA A 67 13.55 2.39 -8.92
CA ALA A 67 13.44 3.40 -9.96
C ALA A 67 12.51 2.93 -11.08
N ASP A 68 12.64 1.68 -11.52
CA ASP A 68 11.79 1.09 -12.54
C ASP A 68 10.34 0.86 -12.04
N GLN A 69 10.17 0.58 -10.74
CA GLN A 69 8.85 0.55 -10.10
C GLN A 69 8.17 1.92 -10.23
N MET A 70 8.89 3.02 -9.97
CA MET A 70 8.34 4.37 -10.11
C MET A 70 8.02 4.69 -11.57
N ALA A 71 8.86 4.25 -12.52
CA ALA A 71 8.59 4.39 -13.95
C ALA A 71 7.29 3.69 -14.35
N CYS A 72 7.02 2.48 -13.85
CA CYS A 72 5.76 1.78 -14.11
C CYS A 72 4.54 2.54 -13.57
N ILE A 73 4.67 3.14 -12.38
CA ILE A 73 3.61 3.94 -11.78
C ILE A 73 3.34 5.18 -12.62
N ILE A 74 4.37 5.92 -12.98
CA ILE A 74 4.27 7.17 -13.76
C ILE A 74 3.69 6.89 -15.16
N GLU A 75 4.10 5.79 -15.80
CA GLU A 75 3.56 5.38 -17.10
C GLU A 75 2.03 5.14 -17.05
N LEU A 76 1.50 4.60 -15.94
CA LEU A 76 0.07 4.31 -15.75
C LEU A 76 -0.74 5.51 -15.25
N LEU A 77 -0.20 6.26 -14.29
CA LEU A 77 -0.95 7.29 -13.55
C LEU A 77 -0.62 8.72 -13.95
N GLY A 78 0.39 8.93 -14.80
CA GLY A 78 0.93 10.26 -15.07
C GLY A 78 1.90 10.72 -13.98
N MET A 79 2.24 12.01 -14.01
CA MET A 79 3.19 12.56 -13.05
C MET A 79 2.58 12.69 -11.64
N PRO A 80 3.37 12.42 -10.58
CA PRO A 80 2.95 12.69 -9.21
C PRO A 80 2.68 14.18 -8.99
N PRO A 81 1.73 14.55 -8.12
CA PRO A 81 1.46 15.94 -7.78
C PRO A 81 2.66 16.57 -7.07
N GLN A 82 2.87 17.87 -7.31
CA GLN A 82 4.02 18.63 -6.79
C GLN A 82 4.16 18.54 -5.26
N ARG A 83 3.02 18.61 -4.54
CA ARG A 83 2.98 18.45 -3.08
C ARG A 83 3.64 17.15 -2.61
N LEU A 84 3.39 16.04 -3.31
CA LEU A 84 3.98 14.74 -2.94
C LEU A 84 5.48 14.71 -3.24
N ILE A 85 5.90 15.30 -4.36
CA ILE A 85 7.31 15.44 -4.72
C ILE A 85 8.07 16.20 -3.61
N GLU A 86 7.54 17.34 -3.17
CA GLU A 86 8.16 18.20 -2.16
C GLU A 86 8.26 17.55 -0.78
N GLN A 87 7.26 16.74 -0.39
CA GLN A 87 7.25 16.04 0.89
C GLN A 87 8.18 14.82 0.91
N GLY A 88 8.53 14.26 -0.24
CA GLY A 88 9.36 13.07 -0.34
C GLY A 88 10.86 13.36 -0.26
N LYS A 89 11.52 12.88 0.80
CA LYS A 89 12.98 13.03 1.00
C LYS A 89 13.82 12.42 -0.13
N ARG A 90 13.27 11.43 -0.84
CA ARG A 90 13.91 10.66 -1.92
C ARG A 90 13.32 10.97 -3.30
N SER A 91 12.38 11.92 -3.42
CA SER A 91 11.73 12.27 -4.70
C SER A 91 12.73 12.64 -5.80
N LYS A 92 13.83 13.31 -5.43
CA LYS A 92 14.93 13.69 -6.33
C LYS A 92 15.61 12.51 -7.03
N ASN A 93 15.43 11.28 -6.54
CA ASN A 93 15.96 10.06 -7.16
C ASN A 93 15.15 9.63 -8.38
N PHE A 94 13.89 10.07 -8.47
CA PHE A 94 12.96 9.68 -9.53
C PHE A 94 12.57 10.85 -10.43
N ILE A 95 12.48 12.06 -9.86
CA ILE A 95 12.06 13.28 -10.56
C ILE A 95 13.23 14.27 -10.54
N SER A 96 13.46 14.91 -11.68
CA SER A 96 14.47 15.97 -11.84
C SER A 96 13.99 17.29 -11.22
N SER A 97 14.91 18.24 -11.03
CA SER A 97 14.56 19.59 -10.55
C SER A 97 13.60 20.35 -11.48
N LYS A 98 13.54 19.96 -12.76
CA LYS A 98 12.60 20.52 -13.75
C LYS A 98 11.22 19.86 -13.70
N GLY A 99 10.96 18.98 -12.72
CA GLY A 99 9.71 18.23 -12.61
C GLY A 99 9.56 17.09 -13.61
N LEU A 100 10.62 16.75 -14.37
CA LEU A 100 10.58 15.67 -15.37
C LEU A 100 11.01 14.33 -14.77
N PRO A 101 10.40 13.20 -15.19
CA PRO A 101 10.78 11.87 -14.69
C PRO A 101 12.16 11.47 -15.21
N ARG A 102 13.02 10.96 -14.33
CA ARG A 102 14.41 10.62 -14.65
C ARG A 102 14.58 9.38 -15.52
N TYR A 103 13.55 8.53 -15.60
CA TYR A 103 13.59 7.37 -16.49
C TYR A 103 13.41 7.76 -17.96
N CYS A 104 12.91 8.97 -18.23
CA CYS A 104 12.78 9.52 -19.58
C CYS A 104 13.99 10.36 -19.95
N THR A 105 14.26 10.43 -21.25
CA THR A 105 15.27 11.34 -21.82
C THR A 105 14.58 12.64 -22.23
N ALA A 106 15.07 13.77 -21.73
CA ALA A 106 14.57 15.10 -22.08
C ALA A 106 15.54 15.80 -23.04
N THR A 107 15.04 16.19 -24.22
CA THR A 107 15.80 16.94 -25.24
C THR A 107 15.20 18.32 -25.39
N MET A 108 16.01 19.37 -25.20
CA MET A 108 15.60 20.74 -25.50
C MET A 108 15.79 21.01 -26.99
N LEU A 109 14.72 21.48 -27.63
CA LEU A 109 14.72 21.90 -29.02
C LEU A 109 15.18 23.37 -29.14
N PRO A 110 15.61 23.83 -30.33
CA PRO A 110 16.08 25.20 -30.54
C PRO A 110 15.04 26.29 -30.25
N ASP A 111 13.75 25.95 -30.31
CA ASP A 111 12.62 26.82 -30.01
C ASP A 111 12.31 26.94 -28.50
N GLY A 112 13.07 26.23 -27.65
CA GLY A 112 12.86 26.16 -26.20
C GLY A 112 11.90 25.06 -25.74
N THR A 113 11.28 24.32 -26.66
CA THR A 113 10.37 23.21 -26.33
C THR A 113 11.16 22.03 -25.78
N THR A 114 10.67 21.37 -24.72
CA THR A 114 11.27 20.14 -24.20
C THR A 114 10.52 18.92 -24.72
N LEU A 115 11.20 18.10 -25.52
CA LEU A 115 10.69 16.81 -25.97
C LEU A 115 11.09 15.72 -24.98
N LEU A 116 10.12 14.90 -24.58
CA LEU A 116 10.35 13.75 -23.69
C LEU A 116 10.28 12.45 -24.47
N SER A 117 11.30 11.61 -24.32
CA SER A 117 11.39 10.29 -24.92
C SER A 117 11.23 9.19 -23.87
N SER A 118 10.57 8.10 -24.25
CA SER A 118 10.39 6.90 -23.42
C SER A 118 11.72 6.32 -22.95
N GLY A 119 11.72 5.70 -21.77
CA GLY A 119 12.88 5.04 -21.19
C GLY A 119 12.89 3.53 -21.41
N MET A 120 13.96 2.89 -20.96
CA MET A 120 14.07 1.43 -20.86
C MET A 120 14.47 1.01 -19.44
N SER A 121 13.95 -0.13 -18.99
CA SER A 121 14.44 -0.80 -17.79
C SER A 121 15.84 -1.36 -18.00
N ARG A 122 16.49 -1.83 -16.93
CA ARG A 122 17.82 -2.45 -17.02
C ARG A 122 17.83 -3.72 -17.87
N ARG A 123 16.72 -4.46 -17.91
CA ARG A 123 16.55 -5.63 -18.79
C ARG A 123 16.01 -5.28 -20.19
N GLY A 124 16.02 -4.00 -20.57
CA GLY A 124 15.60 -3.56 -21.90
C GLY A 124 14.09 -3.50 -22.12
N LYS A 125 13.27 -3.53 -21.05
CA LYS A 125 11.82 -3.42 -21.18
C LYS A 125 11.44 -1.95 -21.38
N PRO A 126 10.67 -1.59 -22.42
CA PRO A 126 10.27 -0.21 -22.64
C PRO A 126 9.36 0.30 -21.52
N ARG A 127 9.48 1.60 -21.23
CA ARG A 127 8.63 2.38 -20.32
C ARG A 127 8.11 3.60 -21.06
N GLY A 128 6.81 3.63 -21.31
CA GLY A 128 6.14 4.75 -21.98
C GLY A 128 6.23 6.07 -21.22
N LEU A 129 5.73 7.14 -21.83
CA LEU A 129 5.68 8.46 -21.23
C LEU A 129 4.70 8.51 -20.05
N PRO A 130 4.74 9.55 -19.19
CA PRO A 130 3.78 9.71 -18.11
C PRO A 130 2.33 9.61 -18.60
N GLY A 131 1.56 8.69 -18.02
CA GLY A 131 0.15 8.48 -18.35
C GLY A 131 -0.11 7.89 -19.73
N SER A 132 0.92 7.42 -20.45
CA SER A 132 0.73 6.84 -21.79
C SER A 132 0.03 5.48 -21.76
N LYS A 133 0.02 4.79 -20.62
CA LYS A 133 -0.65 3.48 -20.46
C LYS A 133 -2.02 3.66 -19.83
N SER A 134 -3.06 3.24 -20.55
CA SER A 134 -4.42 3.24 -20.01
C SER A 134 -4.66 2.08 -19.03
N PHE A 135 -5.61 2.26 -18.11
CA PHE A 135 -6.07 1.16 -17.24
C PHE A 135 -6.68 0.00 -18.02
N VAL A 136 -7.39 0.26 -19.12
CA VAL A 136 -7.95 -0.82 -19.96
C VAL A 136 -6.83 -1.69 -20.53
N THR A 137 -5.76 -1.07 -21.03
CA THR A 137 -4.58 -1.79 -21.52
C THR A 137 -3.86 -2.54 -20.39
N ALA A 138 -3.66 -1.88 -19.24
CA ALA A 138 -2.98 -2.48 -18.09
C ALA A 138 -3.75 -3.67 -17.52
N LEU A 139 -5.09 -3.62 -17.55
CA LEU A 139 -6.00 -4.66 -17.09
C LEU A 139 -6.45 -5.61 -18.21
N LYS A 140 -5.60 -5.81 -19.23
CA LYS A 140 -5.78 -6.81 -20.30
C LYS A 140 -7.14 -6.74 -21.02
N GLY A 141 -7.63 -5.52 -21.26
CA GLY A 141 -8.88 -5.28 -21.98
C GLY A 141 -10.15 -5.32 -21.13
N CYS A 142 -10.03 -5.34 -19.79
CA CYS A 142 -11.18 -5.24 -18.89
C CYS A 142 -12.06 -4.03 -19.23
N GLN A 143 -13.38 -4.24 -19.31
CA GLN A 143 -14.38 -3.21 -19.60
C GLN A 143 -15.32 -2.90 -18.42
N ASP A 144 -15.13 -3.56 -17.26
CA ASP A 144 -15.93 -3.27 -16.07
C ASP A 144 -15.50 -1.92 -15.48
N LYS A 145 -16.23 -0.86 -15.87
CA LYS A 145 -15.97 0.51 -15.44
C LYS A 145 -15.95 0.70 -13.92
N TYR A 146 -16.68 -0.13 -13.17
CA TYR A 146 -16.72 -0.04 -11.72
C TYR A 146 -15.49 -0.68 -11.08
N PHE A 147 -14.99 -1.76 -11.67
CA PHE A 147 -13.70 -2.33 -11.27
C PHE A 147 -12.57 -1.36 -11.58
N ILE A 148 -12.52 -0.82 -12.80
CA ILE A 148 -11.49 0.15 -13.20
C ILE A 148 -11.51 1.37 -12.27
N ASP A 149 -12.69 1.91 -11.96
CA ASP A 149 -12.82 3.02 -11.01
C ASP A 149 -12.34 2.63 -9.60
N PHE A 150 -12.67 1.43 -9.12
CA PHE A 150 -12.18 0.92 -7.84
C PHE A 150 -10.65 0.87 -7.79
N ILE A 151 -10.01 0.26 -8.80
CA ILE A 151 -8.55 0.18 -8.89
C ILE A 151 -7.93 1.57 -8.97
N ARG A 152 -8.48 2.47 -9.79
CA ARG A 152 -8.01 3.85 -9.90
C ARG A 152 -8.03 4.57 -8.55
N ARG A 153 -9.09 4.42 -7.77
CA ARG A 153 -9.21 5.04 -6.43
C ARG A 153 -8.30 4.41 -5.38
N CYS A 154 -7.94 3.14 -5.54
CA CYS A 154 -6.90 2.48 -4.73
C CYS A 154 -5.49 2.98 -5.10
N LEU A 155 -5.25 3.37 -6.35
CA LEU A 155 -3.95 3.79 -6.87
C LEU A 155 -3.82 5.32 -6.96
N GLU A 156 -4.54 6.06 -6.13
CA GLU A 156 -4.38 7.51 -6.05
C GLU A 156 -3.00 7.88 -5.50
N TRP A 157 -2.38 8.92 -6.07
CA TRP A 157 -1.04 9.37 -5.69
C TRP A 157 -1.01 9.88 -4.25
N GLU A 158 -1.98 10.73 -3.90
CA GLU A 158 -2.11 11.32 -2.57
C GLU A 158 -2.75 10.31 -1.61
N PRO A 159 -2.05 9.88 -0.54
CA PRO A 159 -2.56 8.89 0.40
C PRO A 159 -3.91 9.28 1.02
N GLU A 160 -4.14 10.58 1.22
CA GLU A 160 -5.37 11.11 1.83
C GLU A 160 -6.58 11.07 0.89
N LYS A 161 -6.35 11.03 -0.42
CA LYS A 161 -7.41 10.92 -1.45
C LYS A 161 -7.70 9.47 -1.82
N ARG A 162 -6.83 8.54 -1.42
CA ARG A 162 -6.94 7.12 -1.71
C ARG A 162 -8.17 6.51 -1.03
N LEU A 163 -8.80 5.57 -1.71
CA LEU A 163 -9.96 4.84 -1.20
C LEU A 163 -9.63 4.21 0.17
N THR A 164 -10.47 4.43 1.17
CA THR A 164 -10.34 3.77 2.49
C THR A 164 -11.08 2.43 2.50
N PRO A 165 -10.75 1.48 3.40
CA PRO A 165 -11.47 0.21 3.49
C PRO A 165 -12.99 0.37 3.66
N ALA A 166 -13.41 1.29 4.55
CA ALA A 166 -14.83 1.57 4.77
C ALA A 166 -15.51 2.12 3.51
N ALA A 167 -14.85 3.02 2.78
CA ALA A 167 -15.36 3.53 1.51
C ALA A 167 -15.37 2.46 0.41
N ALA A 168 -14.38 1.57 0.40
CA ALA A 168 -14.26 0.46 -0.54
C ALA A 168 -15.45 -0.51 -0.42
N LEU A 169 -15.82 -0.90 0.80
CA LEU A 169 -16.99 -1.78 1.04
C LEU A 169 -18.31 -1.18 0.52
N ARG A 170 -18.41 0.15 0.47
CA ARG A 170 -19.57 0.87 -0.08
C ARG A 170 -19.47 1.15 -1.59
N HIS A 171 -18.34 0.82 -2.21
CA HIS A 171 -18.13 1.08 -3.63
C HIS A 171 -19.08 0.26 -4.51
N ALA A 172 -19.52 0.84 -5.62
CA ALA A 172 -20.48 0.21 -6.53
C ALA A 172 -19.99 -1.16 -7.06
N TRP A 173 -18.68 -1.34 -7.23
CA TRP A 173 -18.10 -2.62 -7.64
C TRP A 173 -18.33 -3.74 -6.61
N LEU A 174 -18.10 -3.47 -5.32
CA LEU A 174 -18.31 -4.45 -4.25
C LEU A 174 -19.78 -4.59 -3.87
N ARG A 175 -20.54 -3.50 -3.75
CA ARG A 175 -21.97 -3.54 -3.40
C ARG A 175 -22.83 -4.36 -4.36
N ARG A 176 -22.42 -4.50 -5.62
CA ARG A 176 -23.13 -5.33 -6.61
C ARG A 176 -22.80 -6.81 -6.51
N ARG A 177 -21.68 -7.15 -5.89
CA ARG A 177 -21.13 -8.51 -5.85
C ARG A 177 -21.18 -9.14 -4.46
N LEU A 178 -21.32 -8.32 -3.41
CA LEU A 178 -21.52 -8.79 -2.05
C LEU A 178 -23.02 -8.98 -1.76
N PRO A 179 -23.42 -10.07 -1.08
CA PRO A 179 -24.75 -10.19 -0.51
C PRO A 179 -25.07 -8.97 0.35
N ARG A 180 -26.32 -8.50 0.31
CA ARG A 180 -26.74 -7.46 1.27
C ARG A 180 -26.56 -8.05 2.68
N PRO A 181 -26.00 -7.30 3.64
CA PRO A 181 -26.13 -7.71 5.04
C PRO A 181 -27.63 -7.86 5.34
N PRO A 182 -28.05 -8.87 6.14
CA PRO A 182 -29.43 -8.97 6.59
C PRO A 182 -29.86 -7.62 7.18
N HIS A 183 -30.98 -7.08 6.71
CA HIS A 183 -31.58 -5.91 7.34
C HIS A 183 -32.19 -6.35 8.67
N ASP A 184 -32.14 -5.50 9.71
CA ASP A 184 -32.79 -5.77 11.00
C ASP A 184 -34.33 -5.93 10.88
N ASP A 185 -34.91 -5.66 9.70
CA ASP A 185 -36.33 -5.81 9.39
C ASP A 185 -36.69 -7.12 8.65
N ASP A 186 -35.72 -7.99 8.34
CA ASP A 186 -36.04 -9.31 7.79
C ASP A 186 -36.64 -10.18 8.90
N PRO A 187 -37.85 -10.75 8.75
CA PRO A 187 -38.46 -11.57 9.79
C PRO A 187 -37.57 -12.79 10.04
N SER A 188 -36.94 -12.80 11.22
CA SER A 188 -36.09 -13.90 11.66
C SER A 188 -36.87 -15.22 11.55
N PRO A 189 -36.32 -16.26 10.90
CA PRO A 189 -36.92 -17.58 10.99
C PRO A 189 -36.94 -17.98 12.47
N ALA A 190 -38.11 -18.40 12.95
CA ALA A 190 -38.34 -18.76 14.33
C ALA A 190 -37.31 -19.80 14.80
N PRO A 191 -36.76 -19.67 16.01
CA PRO A 191 -35.86 -20.67 16.55
C PRO A 191 -36.64 -21.99 16.77
N PRO A 192 -36.03 -23.16 16.53
CA PRO A 192 -36.63 -24.42 16.94
C PRO A 192 -36.76 -24.45 18.47
N ALA A 193 -37.92 -24.91 18.94
CA ALA A 193 -38.22 -25.05 20.35
C ALA A 193 -37.25 -26.03 21.03
N ASN A 194 -36.85 -25.67 22.25
CA ASN A 194 -36.20 -26.48 23.28
C ASN A 194 -34.73 -26.88 23.09
N VAL A 195 -33.84 -26.05 23.65
CA VAL A 195 -32.65 -26.55 24.38
C VAL A 195 -32.53 -25.74 25.67
N SER A 196 -32.84 -26.35 26.81
CA SER A 196 -32.53 -25.79 28.12
C SER A 196 -31.02 -25.82 28.34
N ILE A 197 -30.39 -24.65 28.38
CA ILE A 197 -29.01 -24.49 28.83
C ILE A 197 -29.05 -23.83 30.21
N HIS A 198 -28.64 -24.58 31.24
CA HIS A 198 -28.34 -24.04 32.56
C HIS A 198 -27.28 -22.94 32.47
N GLN A 199 -27.53 -21.80 33.12
CA GLN A 199 -26.51 -20.80 33.42
C GLN A 199 -25.63 -21.28 34.60
N PRO A 200 -24.30 -21.27 34.48
CA PRO A 200 -23.41 -21.14 35.63
C PRO A 200 -23.05 -19.66 35.83
N GLN A 201 -23.07 -19.23 37.09
CA GLN A 201 -22.87 -17.87 37.58
C GLN A 201 -21.50 -17.26 37.20
N LEU A 202 -21.51 -15.96 36.95
CA LEU A 202 -20.32 -15.10 36.88
C LEU A 202 -19.62 -15.05 38.25
N GLN A 203 -18.37 -15.52 38.31
CA GLN A 203 -17.46 -15.20 39.41
C GLN A 203 -16.83 -13.80 39.20
N PRO A 204 -16.58 -13.02 40.27
CA PRO A 204 -15.91 -11.72 40.15
C PRO A 204 -14.46 -11.84 39.68
N GLN A 205 -14.02 -10.94 38.81
CA GLN A 205 -12.63 -10.84 38.35
C GLN A 205 -11.64 -10.53 39.49
N PRO A 206 -10.45 -11.17 39.53
CA PRO A 206 -9.36 -10.72 40.41
C PRO A 206 -8.73 -9.41 39.90
N GLN A 207 -8.42 -8.51 40.84
CA GLN A 207 -7.78 -7.21 40.57
C GLN A 207 -6.39 -7.35 39.95
N PRO A 208 -5.93 -6.38 39.15
CA PRO A 208 -4.61 -6.42 38.53
C PRO A 208 -3.48 -6.26 39.57
N HIS A 209 -2.59 -7.25 39.62
CA HIS A 209 -1.34 -7.17 40.35
C HIS A 209 -0.43 -6.07 39.76
N GLN A 210 0.08 -5.19 40.63
CA GLN A 210 1.13 -4.22 40.28
C GLN A 210 2.45 -4.94 39.94
N PRO A 211 3.22 -4.43 38.96
CA PRO A 211 4.56 -4.94 38.68
C PRO A 211 5.53 -4.59 39.82
N PRO A 212 6.46 -5.48 40.18
CA PRO A 212 7.40 -5.21 41.26
C PRO A 212 8.42 -4.11 40.87
N GLN A 213 8.68 -3.23 41.84
CA GLN A 213 9.71 -2.18 41.79
C GLN A 213 11.13 -2.79 41.72
N PRO A 214 12.10 -2.14 41.05
CA PRO A 214 13.47 -2.63 40.97
C PRO A 214 14.22 -2.34 42.27
N HIS A 215 14.69 -3.40 42.95
CA HIS A 215 15.63 -3.25 44.06
C HIS A 215 17.04 -2.94 43.53
N HIS A 216 17.62 -1.88 44.09
CA HIS A 216 19.02 -1.47 43.96
C HIS A 216 19.95 -2.47 44.68
N ASN A 217 21.18 -2.59 44.15
CA ASN A 217 22.41 -3.15 44.76
C ASN A 217 22.76 -4.64 44.56
N HIS A 218 23.54 -4.93 43.50
CA HIS A 218 24.94 -5.37 43.58
C HIS A 218 25.49 -5.46 42.14
N ALA A 219 26.16 -4.44 41.60
CA ALA A 219 27.60 -4.21 41.72
C ALA A 219 28.50 -5.33 41.16
N LYS A 220 29.10 -5.01 40.00
CA LYS A 220 30.45 -5.34 39.49
C LYS A 220 30.59 -6.49 38.49
N ARG A 221 31.47 -6.21 37.50
CA ARG A 221 32.13 -7.05 36.48
C ARG A 221 31.28 -7.36 35.23
N LEU A 222 31.63 -7.01 33.99
CA LEU A 222 32.86 -6.54 33.35
C LEU A 222 32.48 -5.47 32.30
N ALA A 223 33.12 -4.30 32.38
CA ALA A 223 33.51 -3.57 31.18
C ALA A 223 34.95 -3.98 30.85
N GLN A 224 35.32 -3.92 29.57
CA GLN A 224 36.67 -4.02 28.98
C GLN A 224 37.16 -5.41 28.54
N THR A 225 37.06 -5.62 27.23
CA THR A 225 38.12 -6.15 26.35
C THR A 225 37.77 -5.63 24.95
N LYS A 226 38.23 -4.43 24.54
CA LYS A 226 39.51 -4.12 23.88
C LYS A 226 39.84 -5.05 22.70
N CYS A 227 39.91 -4.40 21.52
CA CYS A 227 40.69 -4.66 20.31
C CYS A 227 41.58 -5.91 20.24
N THR A 228 41.46 -6.60 19.08
CA THR A 228 42.46 -7.15 18.13
C THR A 228 41.70 -8.22 17.32
N ASP A 229 41.91 -8.54 16.03
CA ASP A 229 42.93 -8.26 15.03
C ASP A 229 42.36 -8.70 13.65
N LYS A 230 42.86 -8.07 12.58
CA LYS A 230 42.92 -8.47 11.16
C LYS A 230 41.65 -8.54 10.30
#